data_AF-A0A958QXF4-F1
#
_entry.id   AF-A0A958QXF4-F1
#
_cell.length_a   1.000
_cell.length_b   1.000
_cell.length_c   1.000
_cell.angle_alpha   90.00
_cell.angle_beta   90.00
_cell.angle_gamma   90.00
#
_symmetry.space_group_name_H-M   'P 1'
#
loop_
_entity.id
_entity.type
_entity.pdbx_description
1 polymer ?
#
loop_
_entity_poly.entity_id
_entity_poly.type
_entity_poly.pdbx_seq_one_letter_code
_entity_poly.pdbx_strand_id
1 'polypeptide(L)'
;MGVGGRALLSVVTCVAAFCSLVYELLLGQSLSAFLGNTILRYSITIGLYLFSMGVGAIYVEARLRSNPLQTLINVELLLSVLGGASLLLLFGLDQVFLSGFGFSLGVYLLILGVGLLTGMELPLLMRLWEEKNNSSRGVGAVLGLSYCGALIGTLTFGFWFYPIIGLPKTAFIAGGINALVAMALLIAAHQQRRVSHALVRG
;
A
#
# COMPACT_ATOMS: atom_id res chain seq x y z
N MET A 1 -1.13 7.30 28.15
CA MET A 1 -2.02 7.54 27.00
C MET A 1 -1.54 6.68 25.82
N GLY A 2 -2.14 5.61 25.32
CA GLY A 2 -3.26 4.75 25.67
C GLY A 2 -3.20 3.61 24.63
N VAL A 3 -3.43 2.35 25.05
CA VAL A 3 -3.24 1.11 24.26
C VAL A 3 -3.84 1.19 22.83
N GLY A 4 -4.92 1.95 22.63
CA GLY A 4 -5.58 2.12 21.33
C GLY A 4 -4.69 2.70 20.22
N GLY A 5 -3.70 3.52 20.57
CA GLY A 5 -2.80 4.08 19.57
C GLY A 5 -1.77 3.08 19.02
N ARG A 6 -1.37 2.09 19.82
CA ARG A 6 -0.42 1.04 19.41
C ARG A 6 -1.14 -0.03 18.62
N ALA A 7 -2.30 -0.46 19.10
CA ALA A 7 -3.16 -1.43 18.40
C ALA A 7 -3.55 -0.92 17.01
N LEU A 8 -3.93 0.35 16.88
CA LEU A 8 -4.24 0.95 15.59
C LEU A 8 -3.07 0.87 14.60
N LEU A 9 -1.86 1.30 15.01
CA LEU A 9 -0.69 1.24 14.14
C LEU A 9 -0.36 -0.19 13.73
N SER A 10 -0.50 -1.16 14.65
CA SER A 10 -0.25 -2.56 14.34
C SER A 10 -1.22 -3.12 13.30
N VAL A 11 -2.51 -2.79 13.43
CA VAL A 11 -3.54 -3.17 12.45
C VAL A 11 -3.26 -2.51 11.11
N VAL A 12 -2.97 -1.19 11.11
CA VAL A 12 -2.65 -0.45 9.88
C VAL A 12 -1.44 -1.05 9.16
N THR A 13 -0.35 -1.35 9.87
CA THR A 13 0.83 -2.00 9.27
C THR A 13 0.49 -3.34 8.61
N CYS A 14 -0.29 -4.19 9.30
CA CYS A 14 -0.69 -5.48 8.76
C CYS A 14 -1.58 -5.33 7.51
N VAL A 15 -2.55 -4.41 7.56
CA VAL A 15 -3.50 -4.17 6.48
C VAL A 15 -2.84 -3.50 5.27
N ALA A 16 -1.93 -2.55 5.48
CA ALA A 16 -1.18 -1.91 4.40
C ALA A 16 -0.30 -2.94 3.66
N ALA A 17 0.45 -3.77 4.40
CA ALA A 17 1.24 -4.85 3.81
C ALA A 17 0.39 -5.90 3.09
N PHE A 18 -0.80 -6.21 3.62
CA PHE A 18 -1.79 -7.05 2.94
C PHE A 18 -2.18 -6.45 1.58
N CYS A 19 -2.56 -5.17 1.53
CA CYS A 19 -3.00 -4.51 0.29
C CYS A 19 -1.86 -4.41 -0.73
N SER A 20 -0.67 -4.04 -0.27
CA SER A 20 0.55 -3.98 -1.08
C SER A 20 0.81 -5.29 -1.82
N LEU A 21 0.84 -6.43 -1.11
CA LEU A 21 1.06 -7.73 -1.74
C LEU A 21 -0.08 -8.13 -2.67
N VAL A 22 -1.32 -7.77 -2.34
CA VAL A 22 -2.47 -7.99 -3.22
C VAL A 22 -2.28 -7.20 -4.53
N TYR A 23 -1.85 -5.94 -4.49
CA TYR A 23 -1.59 -5.15 -5.70
C TYR A 23 -0.47 -5.73 -6.56
N GLU A 24 0.64 -6.12 -5.94
CA GLU A 24 1.77 -6.72 -6.66
C GLU A 24 1.35 -7.99 -7.43
N LEU A 25 0.66 -8.91 -6.74
CA LEU A 25 0.16 -10.14 -7.33
C LEU A 25 -0.92 -9.89 -8.38
N LEU A 26 -1.79 -8.92 -8.15
CA LEU A 26 -2.87 -8.54 -9.06
C LEU A 26 -2.34 -7.96 -10.37
N LEU A 27 -1.34 -7.06 -10.30
CA LEU A 27 -0.69 -6.49 -11.47
C LEU A 27 0.12 -7.55 -12.23
N GLY A 28 0.84 -8.42 -11.50
CA GLY A 28 1.59 -9.52 -12.09
C GLY A 28 0.69 -10.54 -12.80
N GLN A 29 -0.44 -10.89 -12.18
CA GLN A 29 -1.42 -11.79 -12.77
C GLN A 29 -2.08 -11.16 -14.00
N SER A 30 -2.42 -9.88 -13.93
CA SER A 30 -2.98 -9.15 -15.07
C SER A 30 -2.00 -9.18 -16.25
N LEU A 31 -0.73 -8.83 -16.01
CA LEU A 31 0.29 -8.87 -17.05
C LEU A 31 0.49 -10.29 -17.63
N SER A 32 0.46 -11.33 -16.78
CA SER A 32 0.49 -12.73 -17.24
C SER A 32 -0.74 -13.11 -18.06
N ALA A 33 -1.92 -12.59 -17.73
CA ALA A 33 -3.16 -12.91 -18.44
C ALA A 33 -3.19 -12.30 -19.84
N PHE A 34 -2.68 -11.06 -20.01
CA PHE A 34 -2.68 -10.38 -21.30
C PHE A 34 -1.49 -10.78 -22.20
N LEU A 35 -0.28 -10.95 -21.65
CA LEU A 35 0.93 -11.16 -22.45
C LEU A 35 1.48 -12.59 -22.41
N GLY A 36 0.89 -13.48 -21.61
CA GLY A 36 1.39 -14.83 -21.37
C GLY A 36 2.77 -14.86 -20.70
N ASN A 37 3.40 -16.04 -20.70
CA ASN A 37 4.68 -16.33 -20.04
C ASN A 37 4.73 -15.89 -18.57
N THR A 38 3.97 -16.61 -17.73
CA THR A 38 3.75 -16.30 -16.32
C THR A 38 5.04 -16.06 -15.54
N ILE A 39 6.05 -16.92 -15.70
CA ILE A 39 7.32 -16.79 -14.97
C ILE A 39 7.99 -15.46 -15.30
N LEU A 40 8.08 -15.11 -16.58
CA LEU A 40 8.65 -13.82 -17.01
C LEU A 40 7.87 -12.64 -16.43
N ARG A 41 6.53 -12.64 -16.52
CA ARG A 41 5.71 -11.48 -16.12
C ARG A 41 5.70 -11.25 -14.62
N TYR A 42 5.62 -12.30 -13.83
CA TYR A 42 5.79 -12.19 -12.39
C TYR A 42 7.20 -11.74 -12.02
N SER A 43 8.24 -12.27 -12.68
CA SER A 43 9.63 -11.85 -12.40
C SER A 43 9.86 -10.36 -12.66
N ILE A 44 9.36 -9.84 -13.80
CA ILE A 44 9.42 -8.41 -14.12
C ILE A 44 8.62 -7.59 -13.11
N THR A 45 7.42 -8.04 -12.76
CA THR A 45 6.55 -7.34 -11.82
C THR A 45 7.22 -7.21 -10.46
N ILE A 46 7.67 -8.32 -9.87
CA ILE A 46 8.37 -8.35 -8.59
C ILE A 46 9.62 -7.46 -8.64
N GLY A 47 10.43 -7.57 -9.70
CA GLY A 47 11.64 -6.76 -9.85
C GLY A 47 11.38 -5.25 -9.91
N LEU A 48 10.43 -4.81 -10.75
CA LEU A 48 10.06 -3.40 -10.87
C LEU A 48 9.36 -2.88 -9.60
N TYR A 49 8.51 -3.70 -8.99
CA TYR A 49 7.80 -3.34 -7.76
C TYR A 49 8.77 -3.15 -6.60
N LEU A 50 9.71 -4.09 -6.38
CA LEU A 50 10.76 -3.98 -5.37
C LEU A 50 11.68 -2.78 -5.61
N PHE A 51 12.11 -2.57 -6.86
CA PHE A 51 12.93 -1.41 -7.21
C PHE A 51 12.21 -0.10 -6.86
N SER A 52 10.94 0.03 -7.26
CA SER A 52 10.15 1.21 -7.00
C SER A 52 9.86 1.40 -5.51
N MET A 53 9.60 0.32 -4.77
CA MET A 53 9.46 0.36 -3.32
C MET A 53 10.72 0.92 -2.65
N GLY A 54 11.91 0.49 -3.08
CA GLY A 54 13.18 1.03 -2.60
C GLY A 54 13.33 2.53 -2.87
N VAL A 55 12.96 2.99 -4.07
CA VAL A 55 12.98 4.42 -4.44
C VAL A 55 12.00 5.22 -3.58
N GLY A 56 10.78 4.70 -3.36
CA GLY A 56 9.77 5.32 -2.52
C GLY A 56 10.22 5.48 -1.07
N ALA A 57 10.86 4.45 -0.51
CA ALA A 57 11.40 4.47 0.83
C ALA A 57 12.47 5.56 1.00
N ILE A 58 13.44 5.63 0.08
CA ILE A 58 14.52 6.64 0.07
C ILE A 58 13.94 8.05 -0.09
N TYR A 59 12.98 8.22 -1.01
CA TYR A 59 12.36 9.52 -1.28
C TYR A 59 11.69 10.10 -0.02
N VAL A 60 10.93 9.26 0.68
CA VAL A 60 10.25 9.67 1.89
C VAL A 60 11.24 9.94 3.01
N GLU A 61 12.25 9.10 3.20
CA GLU A 61 13.29 9.30 4.22
C GLU A 61 14.06 10.61 4.04
N ALA A 62 14.38 10.99 2.80
CA ALA A 62 15.01 12.26 2.47
C ALA A 62 14.11 13.49 2.72
N ARG A 63 12.79 13.33 2.59
CA ARG A 63 11.77 14.40 2.76
C ARG A 63 11.10 14.41 4.13
N LEU A 64 11.59 13.59 5.04
CA LEU A 64 10.91 13.22 6.28
C LEU A 64 10.99 14.26 7.40
N ARG A 65 11.26 15.53 7.04
CA ARG A 65 11.01 16.70 7.90
C ARG A 65 9.52 17.05 8.00
N SER A 66 8.68 16.43 7.18
CA SER A 66 7.21 16.60 7.17
C SER A 66 6.51 15.70 8.19
N ASN A 67 5.26 16.02 8.53
CA ASN A 67 4.44 15.25 9.48
C ASN A 67 4.18 13.82 8.95
N PRO A 68 4.79 12.77 9.56
CA PRO A 68 4.75 11.42 9.00
C PRO A 68 3.33 10.83 8.94
N LEU A 69 2.47 11.21 9.89
CA LEU A 69 1.07 10.77 9.91
C LEU A 69 0.30 11.31 8.71
N GLN A 70 0.47 12.60 8.40
CA GLN A 70 -0.22 13.23 7.28
C GLN A 70 0.27 12.66 5.95
N THR A 71 1.59 12.43 5.82
CA THR A 71 2.16 11.82 4.61
C THR A 71 1.62 10.40 4.42
N LEU A 72 1.53 9.60 5.49
CA LEU A 72 0.97 8.24 5.41
C LEU A 72 -0.50 8.27 4.95
N ILE A 73 -1.32 9.16 5.51
CA ILE A 73 -2.71 9.34 5.08
C ILE A 73 -2.80 9.65 3.58
N ASN A 74 -1.94 10.56 3.09
CA ASN A 74 -1.93 10.91 1.68
C ASN A 74 -1.51 9.72 0.80
N VAL A 75 -0.53 8.94 1.24
CA VAL A 75 -0.09 7.72 0.53
C VAL A 75 -1.22 6.70 0.45
N GLU A 76 -1.92 6.42 1.54
CA GLU A 76 -3.05 5.50 1.59
C GLU A 76 -4.21 5.95 0.69
N LEU A 77 -4.51 7.25 0.64
CA LEU A 77 -5.51 7.79 -0.29
C LEU A 77 -5.07 7.66 -1.74
N LEU A 78 -3.80 7.93 -2.04
CA LEU A 78 -3.26 7.78 -3.39
C LEU A 78 -3.26 6.31 -3.83
N LEU A 79 -2.92 5.37 -2.94
CA LEU A 79 -3.00 3.93 -3.19
C LEU A 79 -4.45 3.47 -3.37
N SER A 80 -5.38 4.01 -2.58
CA SER A 80 -6.81 3.74 -2.76
C SER A 80 -7.28 4.08 -4.17
N VAL A 81 -6.87 5.23 -4.69
CA VAL A 81 -7.23 5.69 -6.04
C VAL A 81 -6.44 4.93 -7.11
N LEU A 82 -5.11 4.94 -7.06
CA LEU A 82 -4.25 4.36 -8.11
C LEU A 82 -4.31 2.83 -8.10
N GLY A 83 -4.22 2.20 -6.94
CA GLY A 83 -4.34 0.76 -6.77
C GLY A 83 -5.76 0.27 -7.06
N GLY A 84 -6.78 0.97 -6.55
CA GLY A 84 -8.19 0.64 -6.80
C GLY A 84 -8.61 0.78 -8.26
N ALA A 85 -8.19 1.86 -8.93
CA ALA A 85 -8.48 2.10 -10.33
C ALA A 85 -7.52 1.35 -11.29
N SER A 86 -6.47 0.70 -10.78
CA SER A 86 -5.40 0.11 -11.60
C SER A 86 -5.93 -0.78 -12.72
N LEU A 87 -6.88 -1.69 -12.44
CA LEU A 87 -7.41 -2.56 -13.49
C LEU A 87 -8.36 -1.86 -14.42
N LEU A 88 -9.18 -0.91 -13.95
CA LEU A 88 -9.98 -0.10 -14.87
C LEU A 88 -9.08 0.61 -15.88
N LEU A 89 -7.96 1.17 -15.41
CA LEU A 89 -6.96 1.79 -16.26
C LEU A 89 -6.37 0.77 -17.24
N LEU A 90 -6.00 -0.43 -16.79
CA LEU A 90 -5.47 -1.47 -17.67
C LEU A 90 -6.45 -1.91 -18.75
N PHE A 91 -7.71 -2.17 -18.40
CA PHE A 91 -8.75 -2.52 -19.38
C PHE A 91 -9.02 -1.35 -20.35
N GLY A 92 -8.99 -0.11 -19.87
CA GLY A 92 -9.09 1.07 -20.72
C GLY A 92 -7.90 1.20 -21.68
N LEU A 93 -6.69 0.92 -21.20
CA LEU A 93 -5.47 0.94 -22.01
C LEU A 93 -5.48 -0.14 -23.08
N ASP A 94 -5.96 -1.34 -22.78
CA ASP A 94 -6.11 -2.44 -23.75
C ASP A 94 -7.03 -2.05 -24.92
N GLN A 95 -8.14 -1.34 -24.63
CA GLN A 95 -9.09 -0.89 -25.65
C GLN A 95 -8.55 0.28 -26.51
N VAL A 96 -7.74 1.16 -25.94
CA VAL A 96 -7.21 2.36 -26.62
C VAL A 96 -5.93 2.04 -27.40
N PHE A 97 -5.04 1.22 -26.84
CA PHE A 97 -3.76 0.89 -27.43
C PHE A 97 -3.84 -0.41 -28.23
N LEU A 98 -3.98 -0.28 -29.55
CA LEU A 98 -3.96 -1.40 -30.51
C LEU A 98 -2.59 -2.11 -30.63
N SER A 99 -1.55 -1.62 -29.94
CA SER A 99 -0.20 -2.21 -29.98
C SER A 99 0.24 -2.74 -28.60
N GLY A 100 0.79 -3.96 -28.59
CA GLY A 100 1.22 -4.63 -27.35
C GLY A 100 2.32 -3.88 -26.57
N PHE A 101 3.04 -2.97 -27.21
CA PHE A 101 4.05 -2.12 -26.56
C PHE A 101 3.41 -1.06 -25.65
N GLY A 102 2.35 -0.37 -26.12
CA GLY A 102 1.66 0.67 -25.34
C GLY A 102 1.02 0.10 -24.08
N PHE A 103 0.39 -1.06 -24.20
CA PHE A 103 -0.18 -1.79 -23.06
C PHE A 103 0.90 -2.17 -22.02
N SER A 104 2.01 -2.78 -22.48
CA SER A 104 3.11 -3.18 -21.59
C SER A 104 3.68 -2.00 -20.81
N LEU A 105 3.90 -0.87 -21.49
CA LEU A 105 4.42 0.34 -20.86
C LEU A 105 3.45 0.88 -19.81
N GLY A 106 2.15 0.90 -20.10
CA GLY A 106 1.13 1.34 -19.14
C GLY A 106 1.10 0.48 -17.87
N VAL A 107 1.19 -0.84 -18.01
CA VAL A 107 1.28 -1.74 -16.85
C VAL A 107 2.55 -1.48 -16.04
N TYR A 108 3.70 -1.33 -16.70
CA TYR A 108 4.96 -1.06 -15.99
C TYR A 108 4.93 0.27 -15.24
N LEU A 109 4.31 1.31 -15.81
CA LEU A 109 4.13 2.59 -15.12
C LEU A 109 3.20 2.45 -13.90
N LEU A 110 2.15 1.64 -13.98
CA LEU A 110 1.30 1.36 -12.82
C LEU A 110 2.04 0.57 -11.73
N ILE A 111 2.82 -0.45 -12.11
CA ILE A 111 3.68 -1.21 -11.18
C ILE A 111 4.65 -0.26 -10.47
N LEU A 112 5.31 0.61 -11.23
CA LEU A 112 6.22 1.61 -10.66
C LEU A 112 5.47 2.59 -9.75
N GLY A 113 4.31 3.12 -10.15
CA GLY A 113 3.55 4.07 -9.36
C GLY A 113 3.03 3.49 -8.04
N VAL A 114 2.40 2.31 -8.09
CA VAL A 114 1.89 1.62 -6.89
C VAL A 114 3.04 1.15 -6.00
N GLY A 115 4.11 0.60 -6.59
CA GLY A 115 5.30 0.19 -5.86
C GLY A 115 5.99 1.36 -5.17
N LEU A 116 6.07 2.53 -5.81
CA LEU A 116 6.67 3.73 -5.24
C LEU A 116 5.89 4.18 -4.00
N LEU A 117 4.57 4.26 -4.09
CA LEU A 117 3.70 4.65 -2.97
C LEU A 117 3.77 3.64 -1.83
N THR A 118 3.71 2.35 -2.15
CA THR A 118 3.88 1.27 -1.17
C THR A 118 5.22 1.37 -0.44
N GLY A 119 6.30 1.66 -1.16
CA GLY A 119 7.63 1.84 -0.58
C GLY A 119 7.71 2.95 0.47
N MET A 120 6.82 3.94 0.38
CA MET A 120 6.72 5.02 1.34
C MET A 120 6.14 4.58 2.70
N GLU A 121 5.26 3.58 2.71
CA GLU A 121 4.47 3.20 3.90
C GLU A 121 5.35 2.73 5.05
N LEU A 122 6.30 1.84 4.76
CA LEU A 122 7.07 1.13 5.78
C LEU A 122 7.97 2.09 6.60
N PRO A 123 8.75 3.02 6.01
CA PRO A 123 9.48 4.03 6.77
C PRO A 123 8.58 4.96 7.58
N LEU A 124 7.41 5.35 7.05
CA LEU A 124 6.46 6.21 7.77
C LEU A 124 5.91 5.52 9.02
N LEU A 125 5.53 4.25 8.88
CA LEU A 125 5.04 3.43 9.98
C LEU A 125 6.10 3.19 11.05
N MET A 126 7.35 2.93 10.64
CA MET A 126 8.48 2.79 11.56
C MET A 126 8.66 4.07 12.40
N ARG A 127 8.67 5.25 11.76
CA ARG A 127 8.80 6.53 12.49
C ARG A 127 7.63 6.80 13.43
N LEU A 128 6.40 6.60 12.98
CA LEU A 128 5.21 6.76 13.82
C LEU A 128 5.23 5.84 15.04
N TRP A 129 5.80 4.65 14.91
CA TRP A 129 5.91 3.72 16.02
C TRP A 129 7.04 4.09 16.99
N GLU A 130 8.19 4.56 16.47
CA GLU A 130 9.29 5.09 17.28
C GLU A 130 8.88 6.32 18.09
N GLU A 131 8.24 7.31 17.46
CA GLU A 131 7.74 8.54 18.11
C GLU A 131 6.77 8.21 19.26
N LYS A 132 5.98 7.14 19.12
CA LYS A 132 4.93 6.79 20.08
C LYS A 132 5.43 5.93 21.23
N ASN A 133 6.44 5.09 21.00
CA ASN A 133 6.92 4.14 21.99
C ASN A 133 8.24 4.52 22.65
N ASN A 134 8.89 5.62 22.23
CA ASN A 134 10.20 6.04 22.72
C ASN A 134 11.22 4.86 22.73
N SER A 135 11.12 3.98 21.73
CA SER A 135 11.87 2.73 21.67
C SER A 135 12.25 2.38 20.24
N SER A 136 13.56 2.24 20.00
CA SER A 136 14.15 1.76 18.75
C SER A 136 13.81 0.30 18.43
N ARG A 137 13.18 -0.44 19.37
CA ARG A 137 12.60 -1.77 19.09
C ARG A 137 11.46 -1.69 18.06
N GLY A 138 10.97 -0.48 17.80
CA GLY A 138 10.59 0.11 16.51
C GLY A 138 10.51 -0.83 15.28
N VAL A 139 11.68 -1.13 14.79
CA VAL A 139 11.81 -1.69 13.46
C VAL A 139 11.29 -3.13 13.41
N GLY A 140 11.58 -3.93 14.46
CA GLY A 140 11.26 -5.36 14.47
C GLY A 140 9.77 -5.67 14.46
N ALA A 141 8.95 -4.93 15.23
CA ALA A 141 7.51 -5.22 15.28
C ALA A 141 6.80 -4.79 14.00
N VAL A 142 7.18 -3.64 13.43
CA VAL A 142 6.61 -3.17 12.16
C VAL A 142 6.95 -4.14 11.02
N LEU A 143 8.20 -4.61 10.95
CA LEU A 143 8.60 -5.63 9.98
C LEU A 143 7.85 -6.95 10.19
N GLY A 144 7.78 -7.45 11.43
CA GLY A 144 7.07 -8.69 11.73
C GLY A 144 5.59 -8.62 11.33
N LEU A 145 4.91 -7.52 11.66
CA LEU A 145 3.52 -7.30 11.26
C LEU A 145 3.36 -7.16 9.75
N SER A 146 4.33 -6.54 9.07
CA SER A 146 4.32 -6.41 7.61
C SER A 146 4.44 -7.79 6.95
N TYR A 147 5.32 -8.66 7.43
CA TYR A 147 5.44 -10.03 6.93
C TYR A 147 4.19 -10.86 7.19
N CYS A 148 3.56 -10.71 8.37
CA CYS A 148 2.28 -11.35 8.64
C CYS A 148 1.18 -10.87 7.69
N GLY A 149 1.07 -9.55 7.48
CA GLY A 149 0.11 -8.96 6.55
C GLY A 149 0.33 -9.42 5.12
N ALA A 150 1.58 -9.42 4.65
CA ALA A 150 1.98 -9.93 3.34
C ALA A 150 1.61 -11.41 3.16
N LEU A 151 1.87 -12.25 4.16
CA LEU A 151 1.46 -13.67 4.13
C LEU A 151 -0.05 -13.81 4.01
N ILE A 152 -0.82 -13.08 4.82
CA ILE A 152 -2.29 -13.11 4.74
C ILE A 152 -2.74 -12.63 3.35
N GLY A 153 -2.13 -11.58 2.81
CA GLY A 153 -2.42 -11.02 1.49
C GLY A 153 -2.19 -12.02 0.37
N THR A 154 -1.02 -12.65 0.34
CA THR A 154 -0.66 -13.66 -0.68
C THR A 154 -1.58 -14.87 -0.65
N LEU A 155 -1.89 -15.41 0.53
CA LEU A 155 -2.81 -16.54 0.68
C LEU A 155 -4.24 -16.16 0.29
N THR A 156 -4.73 -15.02 0.78
CA THR A 156 -6.07 -14.53 0.46
C THR A 156 -6.20 -14.27 -1.03
N PHE A 157 -5.15 -13.72 -1.66
CA PHE A 157 -5.12 -13.50 -3.10
C PHE A 157 -5.25 -14.81 -3.88
N GLY A 158 -4.38 -15.78 -3.59
CA GLY A 158 -4.31 -17.05 -4.32
C GLY A 158 -5.55 -17.93 -4.16
N PHE A 159 -6.12 -18.00 -2.96
CA PHE A 159 -7.22 -18.92 -2.66
C PHE A 159 -8.62 -18.31 -2.82
N TRP A 160 -8.80 -17.00 -2.63
CA TRP A 160 -10.12 -16.36 -2.67
C TRP A 160 -10.22 -15.26 -3.72
N PHE A 161 -9.31 -14.28 -3.69
CA PHE A 161 -9.49 -13.08 -4.52
C PHE A 161 -9.35 -13.38 -6.00
N TYR A 162 -8.30 -14.10 -6.40
CA TYR A 162 -8.10 -14.47 -7.80
C TYR A 162 -9.18 -15.43 -8.32
N PRO A 163 -9.43 -16.61 -7.70
CA PRO A 163 -10.33 -17.61 -8.28
C PRO A 163 -11.83 -17.29 -8.13
N ILE A 164 -12.26 -16.65 -7.04
CA ILE A 164 -13.70 -16.48 -6.73
C ILE A 164 -14.16 -15.05 -7.03
N ILE A 165 -13.39 -14.05 -6.60
CA ILE A 165 -13.78 -12.64 -6.73
C ILE A 165 -13.42 -12.09 -8.11
N GLY A 166 -12.27 -12.49 -8.65
CA GLY A 166 -11.72 -12.00 -9.90
C GLY A 166 -10.93 -10.71 -9.73
N LEU A 167 -10.09 -10.42 -10.73
CA LEU A 167 -9.08 -9.35 -10.66
C LEU A 167 -9.70 -7.94 -10.46
N PRO A 168 -10.70 -7.48 -11.24
CA PRO A 168 -11.18 -6.09 -11.13
C PRO A 168 -11.79 -5.78 -9.77
N LYS A 169 -12.64 -6.69 -9.26
CA LYS A 169 -13.27 -6.54 -7.95
C LYS A 169 -12.24 -6.57 -6.82
N THR A 170 -11.20 -7.39 -6.96
CA THR A 170 -10.09 -7.45 -6.00
C THR A 170 -9.36 -6.11 -5.89
N ALA A 171 -9.08 -5.44 -7.02
CA ALA A 171 -8.46 -4.11 -7.02
C ALA A 171 -9.33 -3.11 -6.24
N PHE A 172 -10.63 -3.06 -6.52
CA PHE A 172 -11.55 -2.17 -5.79
C PHE A 172 -11.65 -2.47 -4.30
N ILE A 173 -11.64 -3.75 -3.92
CA ILE A 173 -11.67 -4.14 -2.50
C ILE A 173 -10.39 -3.67 -1.81
N ALA A 174 -9.21 -3.94 -2.38
CA ALA A 174 -7.95 -3.46 -1.85
C ALA A 174 -7.92 -1.92 -1.75
N GLY A 175 -8.36 -1.22 -2.80
CA GLY A 175 -8.46 0.24 -2.80
C GLY A 175 -9.40 0.77 -1.75
N GLY A 176 -10.54 0.11 -1.54
CA GLY A 176 -11.48 0.43 -0.47
C GLY A 176 -10.88 0.22 0.92
N ILE A 177 -10.08 -0.84 1.11
CA ILE A 177 -9.37 -1.09 2.37
C ILE A 177 -8.35 0.03 2.65
N ASN A 178 -7.55 0.45 1.66
CA ASN A 178 -6.64 1.60 1.82
C ASN A 178 -7.40 2.89 2.17
N ALA A 179 -8.57 3.16 1.56
CA ALA A 179 -9.41 4.30 1.93
C ALA A 179 -9.90 4.22 3.38
N LEU A 180 -10.32 3.03 3.84
CA LEU A 180 -10.73 2.81 5.23
C LEU A 180 -9.56 3.06 6.20
N VAL A 181 -8.34 2.61 5.84
CA VAL A 181 -7.12 2.86 6.61
C VAL A 181 -6.84 4.36 6.70
N ALA A 182 -6.87 5.08 5.58
CA ALA A 182 -6.69 6.53 5.54
C ALA A 182 -7.72 7.26 6.42
N MET A 183 -8.99 6.88 6.35
CA MET A 183 -10.05 7.45 7.18
C MET A 183 -9.84 7.17 8.67
N ALA A 184 -9.45 5.94 9.04
CA ALA A 184 -9.16 5.59 10.43
C ALA A 184 -7.99 6.42 11.00
N LEU A 185 -6.93 6.62 10.21
CA LEU A 185 -5.80 7.47 10.57
C LEU A 185 -6.19 8.95 10.71
N LEU A 186 -7.03 9.47 9.81
CA LEU A 186 -7.57 10.84 9.89
C LEU A 186 -8.40 11.07 11.16
N ILE A 187 -9.29 10.14 11.50
CA ILE A 187 -10.12 10.23 12.71
C ILE A 187 -9.23 10.23 13.95
N ALA A 188 -8.23 9.33 14.00
CA ALA A 188 -7.27 9.27 15.10
C ALA A 188 -6.47 10.58 15.24
N ALA A 189 -6.04 11.18 14.12
CA ALA A 189 -5.33 12.45 14.10
C ALA A 189 -6.19 13.61 14.66
N HIS A 190 -7.46 13.69 14.26
CA HIS A 190 -8.39 14.70 14.75
C HIS A 190 -8.69 14.57 16.24
N GLN A 191 -8.86 13.34 16.73
CA GLN A 191 -9.14 13.09 18.14
C GLN A 191 -7.97 13.54 19.04
N GLN A 192 -6.73 13.31 18.61
CA GLN A 192 -5.55 13.77 19.32
C GLN A 192 -5.48 15.31 19.40
N ARG A 193 -5.76 16.03 18.31
CA ARG A 193 -5.76 17.50 18.31
C ARG A 193 -6.82 18.09 19.25
N ARG A 194 -8.02 17.49 19.31
CA ARG A 194 -9.11 17.97 20.19
C ARG A 194 -8.76 17.85 21.68
N VAL A 195 -8.15 16.73 22.09
CA VAL A 195 -7.78 16.51 23.49
C VAL A 195 -6.70 17.49 23.94
N SER A 196 -5.68 17.76 23.12
CA SER A 196 -4.63 18.73 23.44
C SER A 196 -5.16 20.16 23.57
N HIS A 197 -6.15 20.56 22.75
CA HIS A 197 -6.77 21.88 22.87
C HIS A 197 -7.64 22.04 24.12
N ALA A 198 -8.24 20.96 24.63
CA ALA A 198 -9.04 20.99 25.86
C ALA A 198 -8.16 21.14 27.11
N LEU A 199 -6.96 20.54 27.13
CA LEU A 199 -6.03 20.61 28.26
C LEU A 199 -5.28 21.94 28.37
N VAL A 200 -5.16 22.70 27.27
CA VAL A 200 -4.53 24.04 27.28
C VAL A 200 -5.52 25.14 27.71
N ARG A 201 -6.82 24.83 27.76
CA ARG A 201 -7.88 25.79 28.12
C ARG A 201 -8.50 25.57 29.51
N GLY A 202 -8.13 24.51 30.21
CA GLY A 202 -8.56 24.21 31.59
C GLY A 202 -7.42 24.45 32.57
#